data_AF-A0A0P0VIQ7-F1
#
_entry.id   AF-A0A0P0VIQ7-F1
#
_cell.length_a   1.000
_cell.length_b   1.000
_cell.length_c   1.000
_cell.angle_alpha   90.00
_cell.angle_beta   90.00
_cell.angle_gamma   90.00
#
_symmetry.space_group_name_H-M   'P 1'
#
loop_
_entity.id
_entity.type
_entity.pdbx_description
1 polymer ?
#
loop_
_entity_poly.entity_id
_entity_poly.type
_entity_poly.pdbx_seq_one_letter_code
_entity_poly.pdbx_strand_id
1 'polypeptide(L)' 'MADEANRAAFVELQGRMIDTTGKIKQLQTQMRSKEGEKKRAYLTLEELRQLPDNTNTYKTVGKDLFWSQNHSC' A
#
# COMPACT_ATOMS: atom_id res chain seq x y z
N MET A 1 35.17 -31.03 9.76
CA MET A 1 35.07 -29.85 8.87
C MET A 1 33.85 -29.89 7.97
N ALA A 2 33.57 -30.99 7.24
CA ALA A 2 32.35 -31.10 6.43
C ALA A 2 31.06 -30.90 7.25
N ASP A 3 31.02 -31.41 8.48
CA ASP A 3 29.86 -31.24 9.39
C ASP A 3 29.60 -29.77 9.74
N GLU A 4 30.65 -29.01 10.06
CA GLU A 4 30.56 -27.58 10.35
C GLU A 4 30.13 -26.77 9.12
N ALA A 5 30.68 -27.07 7.95
CA ALA A 5 30.26 -26.43 6.70
C ALA A 5 28.78 -26.70 6.39
N ASN A 6 28.31 -27.93 6.62
CA ASN A 6 26.92 -28.31 6.42
C ASN A 6 26.00 -27.61 7.43
N ARG A 7 26.42 -27.52 8.70
CA ARG A 7 25.72 -26.77 9.74
C ARG A 7 25.59 -25.29 9.39
N ALA A 8 26.68 -24.65 8.95
CA ALA A 8 26.68 -23.25 8.55
C ALA A 8 25.74 -23.00 7.35
N ALA A 9 25.78 -23.86 6.33
CA ALA A 9 24.88 -23.77 5.17
C ALA A 9 23.40 -23.92 5.57
N PHE A 10 23.09 -24.85 6.48
CA PHE A 10 21.74 -25.02 6.99
C PHE A 10 21.23 -23.77 7.74
N VAL A 11 22.07 -23.17 8.58
CA VAL A 11 21.72 -21.94 9.31
C VAL A 11 21.51 -20.76 8.34
N GLU A 12 22.34 -20.62 7.31
CA GLU A 12 22.16 -19.59 6.29
C GLU A 12 20.83 -19.76 5.54
N LEU A 13 20.52 -20.98 5.11
CA LEU A 13 19.24 -21.30 4.46
C LEU A 13 18.05 -21.00 5.36
N GLN A 14 18.14 -21.36 6.65
CA GLN A 14 17.11 -21.03 7.63
C GLN A 14 16.93 -19.52 7.78
N GLY A 15 18.02 -18.76 7.86
CA GLY A 15 17.98 -17.30 7.90
C GLY A 15 17.29 -16.70 6.66
N ARG A 16 17.68 -17.14 5.46
CA ARG A 16 17.07 -16.70 4.21
C ARG A 16 15.58 -17.02 4.13
N MET A 17 15.16 -18.18 4.63
CA MET A 17 13.76 -18.57 4.69
C MET A 17 12.96 -17.64 5.60
N ILE A 18 13.50 -17.30 6.79
CA ILE A 18 12.87 -16.37 7.73
C ILE A 18 12.72 -14.98 7.11
N ASP A 19 13.79 -14.46 6.50
CA ASP A 19 13.78 -13.13 5.87
C ASP A 19 12.77 -13.04 4.72
N THR A 20 12.75 -14.06 3.87
CA THR A 20 11.83 -14.13 2.72
C THR A 20 10.38 -14.22 3.21
N THR A 21 10.12 -15.02 4.24
CA THR A 21 8.78 -15.13 4.85
C THR A 21 8.34 -13.82 5.49
N GLY A 22 9.25 -13.09 6.14
CA GLY A 22 9.00 -11.76 6.70
C GLY A 22 8.58 -10.76 5.62
N LYS A 23 9.32 -10.72 4.50
CA LYS A 23 8.99 -9.86 3.35
C LYS A 23 7.62 -10.19 2.75
N ILE A 24 7.31 -11.47 2.58
CA ILE A 24 6.00 -11.91 2.05
C ILE A 24 4.86 -11.42 2.97
N LYS A 25 4.99 -11.59 4.28
CA LYS A 25 3.98 -11.12 5.25
C LYS A 25 3.81 -9.60 5.22
N GLN A 26 4.91 -8.86 5.08
CA GLN A 26 4.88 -7.41 4.96
C GLN A 26 4.16 -6.98 3.68
N LEU A 27 4.50 -7.58 2.53
CA LEU A 27 3.86 -7.28 1.25
C LEU A 27 2.36 -7.61 1.29
N GLN A 28 1.96 -8.76 1.84
CA GLN A 28 0.55 -9.12 1.99
C GLN A 28 -0.23 -8.09 2.83
N THR A 29 0.40 -7.56 3.89
CA THR A 29 -0.22 -6.54 4.73
C THR A 29 -0.35 -5.20 4.00
N GLN A 30 0.68 -4.80 3.25
CA GLN A 30 0.64 -3.60 2.41
C GLN A 30 -0.43 -3.72 1.31
N MET A 31 -0.54 -4.88 0.65
CA MET A 31 -1.56 -5.14 -0.36
C MET A 31 -2.97 -4.98 0.22
N ARG A 32 -3.26 -5.62 1.36
CA ARG A 32 -4.58 -5.47 2.03
C ARG A 32 -4.90 -4.01 2.37
N SER A 33 -3.91 -3.27 2.88
CA SER A 33 -4.05 -1.85 3.19
C SER A 33 -4.35 -1.02 1.94
N LYS A 34 -3.61 -1.26 0.85
CA LYS A 34 -3.79 -0.55 -0.43
C LYS A 34 -5.10 -0.88 -1.12
N GLU A 35 -5.56 -2.13 -1.05
CA GLU A 35 -6.88 -2.52 -1.54
C GLU A 35 -8.00 -1.83 -0.76
N GLY A 36 -7.86 -1.73 0.57
CA GLY A 36 -8.80 -0.99 1.41
C GLY A 36 -8.82 0.51 1.07
N GLU A 37 -7.66 1.14 0.90
CA GLU A 37 -7.54 2.54 0.47
C GLU A 37 -8.16 2.76 -0.90
N LYS A 38 -7.89 1.89 -1.87
CA LYS A 38 -8.48 1.98 -3.23
C LYS A 38 -9.99 1.89 -3.19
N LYS A 39 -10.55 0.95 -2.41
CA LYS A 39 -12.00 0.82 -2.25
C LYS A 39 -12.60 2.07 -1.64
N ARG A 40 -12.01 2.61 -0.56
CA ARG A 40 -12.47 3.86 0.05
C ARG A 40 -12.41 5.03 -0.92
N ALA A 41 -11.28 5.21 -1.62
CA ALA A 41 -11.11 6.28 -2.60
C ALA A 41 -12.13 6.16 -3.74
N TYR A 42 -12.40 4.96 -4.23
CA TYR A 42 -13.41 4.73 -5.27
C TYR A 42 -14.82 5.10 -4.79
N LEU A 43 -15.19 4.69 -3.59
CA LEU A 43 -16.49 5.05 -3.00
C LEU A 43 -16.61 6.55 -2.76
N THR A 44 -15.58 7.20 -2.23
CA THR A 44 -15.56 8.65 -2.05
C THR A 44 -15.68 9.38 -3.39
N LEU A 45 -15.00 8.93 -4.45
CA LEU A 45 -15.15 9.52 -5.78
C LEU A 45 -16.57 9.34 -6.33
N GLU A 46 -17.19 8.20 -6.07
CA GLU A 46 -18.57 7.95 -6.49
C GLU A 46 -19.57 8.82 -5.71
N GLU A 47 -19.37 9.02 -4.41
CA GLU A 47 -20.15 9.96 -3.59
C GLU A 47 -19.98 11.41 -4.06
N LEU A 48 -18.74 11.82 -4.39
CA LEU A 48 -18.45 13.16 -4.90
C LEU A 48 -19.09 13.43 -6.27
N ARG A 49 -19.28 12.41 -7.10
CA ARG A 49 -19.99 12.53 -8.40
C ARG A 49 -21.48 12.78 -8.26
N GLN A 50 -22.10 12.34 -7.15
CA GLN A 50 -23.52 12.56 -6.88
C GLN A 50 -23.80 13.96 -6.33
N LEU A 51 -22.76 14.67 -5.89
CA LEU A 51 -22.90 16.04 -5.40
C LEU A 51 -23.00 17.03 -6.58
N PRO A 52 -23.72 18.15 -6.41
CA PRO A 52 -23.77 19.20 -7.42
C PRO A 52 -22.37 19.70 -7.76
N ASP A 53 -22.12 20.04 -9.03
CA ASP A 53 -20.84 20.56 -9.54
C ASP A 53 -20.32 21.79 -8.77
N ASN A 54 -21.22 22.55 -8.14
CA ASN A 54 -20.91 23.72 -7.32
C ASN A 54 -20.41 23.36 -5.90
N THR A 55 -20.33 22.08 -5.56
CA THR A 55 -19.82 21.64 -4.26
C THR A 55 -18.31 21.82 -4.23
N ASN A 56 -17.84 22.76 -3.40
CA ASN A 56 -16.41 23.01 -3.29
C ASN A 56 -15.70 21.77 -2.74
N THR A 57 -14.75 21.22 -3.50
CA THR A 57 -13.92 20.09 -3.07
C THR A 57 -12.49 20.55 -2.82
N TYR A 58 -11.84 19.90 -1.87
CA TYR A 58 -10.40 20.04 -1.67
C TYR A 58 -9.70 18.92 -2.45
N LYS A 59 -8.75 19.30 -3.30
CA LYS A 59 -7.84 18.35 -3.95
C LYS A 59 -6.49 18.45 -3.24
N THR A 60 -5.97 17.31 -2.79
CA THR A 60 -4.58 17.24 -2.33
C THR A 60 -3.66 17.23 -3.54
N VAL A 61 -2.73 18.17 -3.60
CA VAL A 61 -1.64 18.18 -4.58
C VAL A 61 -0.34 18.01 -3.81
N GLY A 62 0.24 16.81 -3.88
CA GLY A 62 1.41 16.47 -3.06
C GLY A 62 1.05 16.40 -1.57
N LYS A 63 1.73 17.21 -0.74
CA LYS A 63 1.49 17.30 0.71
C LYS A 63 0.48 18.37 1.09
N ASP A 64 0.08 19.22 0.15
CA ASP A 64 -0.70 20.42 0.42
C ASP A 64 -2.14 20.27 -0.09
N LEU A 65 -3.08 20.86 0.64
CA LEU A 65 -4.50 20.88 0.32
C LEU A 65 -4.84 22.16 -0.43
N PHE A 66 -5.35 22.03 -1.65
CA PHE A 66 -5.81 23.16 -2.45
C PHE A 66 -7.32 23.10 -2.65
N TRP A 67 -7.97 24.25 -2.59
CA TRP A 67 -9.34 24.41 -3.04
C TRP A 67 -9.40 24.21 -4.55
N SER A 68 -10.31 23.35 -5.03
CA SER A 68 -10.56 23.16 -6.46
C SER A 68 -12.05 23.27 -6.73
N GLN A 69 -12.44 24.25 -7.55
CA GLN A 69 -13.83 24.52 -7.93
C GLN A 69 -14.24 23.82 -9.24
N ASN A 70 -13.41 22.95 -9.82
CA ASN A 70 -13.71 22.32 -11.11
C ASN A 70 -13.36 20.82 -11.13
N HIS A 71 -14.36 19.99 -11.44
CA HIS A 71 -14.24 18.55 -11.69
C HIS A 71 -13.81 18.20 -13.13
N SER A 72 -13.26 19.16 -13.89
CA SER A 72 -12.61 18.83 -15.17
C SER A 72 -11.27 18.16 -14.87
N CYS A 73 -11.20 16.86 -15.18
CA CYS A 73 -10.07 15.94 -15.08
C CYS A 73 -9.83 15.27 -13.72
#